data_AF-A0A522PCN8-F1
#
_entry.id   AF-A0A522PCN8-F1
#
_cell.length_a   1.000
_cell.length_b   1.000
_cell.length_c   1.000
_cell.angle_alpha   90.00
_cell.angle_beta   90.00
_cell.angle_gamma   90.00
#
_symmetry.space_group_name_H-M   'P 1'
#
loop_
_entity.id
_entity.type
_entity.pdbx_description
1 polymer ?
#
loop_
_entity_poly.entity_id
_entity_poly.type
_entity_poly.pdbx_seq_one_letter_code
_entity_poly.pdbx_strand_id
1 'polypeptide(L)'
;MTAANTAPWQARGHMITAAIDVLGDGKVRSADQILAAALERQLVPPATNKRYVYTALIEYITRQLGHGRKPAIVQTPDRRFRINEPPDDWPDLDPQAHAQPAIDAPTQALMDRLDATAAGSDPAAFELAVCDAFAHLGFAATHLGGDKAPDGYADAQLGVLGYRVMLECKTGKGIVNNRDVPEAAKYKDRYHADYCALVGHAYSEDIELQSELRTHGVTAFTVDDLRSLLAAASNPHAMRALFASGSAADAIADLLWNRAHGVSKRVADVAAYVRQGGWAAQVTAAAEGGRANAPRLSEDAAMLMVDEALRLAGSAQACTRDDIRLAFEYLTNPLTGAAVWAEDTHSSIVILSPAPAGGVA
;
A
#
# COMPACT_ATOMS: atom_id res chain seq x y z
N MET A 1 -8.87 -33.72 4.01
CA MET A 1 -7.45 -33.71 3.61
C MET A 1 -7.40 -33.54 2.10
N THR A 2 -7.39 -32.29 1.63
CA THR A 2 -7.25 -31.94 0.22
C THR A 2 -5.80 -32.13 -0.20
N ALA A 3 -5.59 -32.84 -1.31
CA ALA A 3 -4.25 -33.09 -1.84
C ALA A 3 -3.60 -31.76 -2.24
N ALA A 4 -2.45 -31.43 -1.64
CA ALA A 4 -1.69 -30.24 -1.97
C ALA A 4 -1.22 -30.33 -3.44
N ASN A 5 -1.59 -29.31 -4.21
CA ASN A 5 -1.26 -29.19 -5.62
C ASN A 5 0.26 -29.01 -5.76
N THR A 6 0.96 -30.05 -6.23
CA THR A 6 2.43 -30.09 -6.36
C THR A 6 2.84 -29.62 -7.76
N ALA A 7 2.63 -28.32 -8.03
CA ALA A 7 3.24 -27.72 -9.22
C ALA A 7 4.79 -27.75 -9.07
N PRO A 8 5.55 -28.03 -10.15
CA PRO A 8 7.00 -28.06 -10.10
C PRO A 8 7.56 -26.67 -9.74
N TRP A 9 8.33 -26.61 -8.65
CA TRP A 9 8.92 -25.40 -8.10
C TRP A 9 9.92 -24.75 -9.07
N GLN A 10 9.70 -23.49 -9.47
CA GLN A 10 10.71 -22.69 -10.19
C GLN A 10 11.71 -22.09 -9.18
N ALA A 11 12.81 -22.82 -8.94
CA ALA A 11 13.68 -22.64 -7.78
C ALA A 11 14.12 -21.21 -7.41
N ARG A 12 14.36 -20.30 -8.37
CA ARG A 12 14.98 -18.99 -8.10
C ARG A 12 13.99 -17.88 -7.70
N GLY A 13 12.78 -17.86 -8.28
CA GLY A 13 11.78 -16.82 -7.95
C GLY A 13 11.23 -16.98 -6.54
N HIS A 14 10.96 -18.24 -6.12
CA HIS A 14 10.31 -18.52 -4.85
C HIS A 14 11.09 -18.04 -3.62
N MET A 15 12.43 -18.06 -3.63
CA MET A 15 13.19 -17.61 -2.47
C MET A 15 13.10 -16.10 -2.25
N ILE A 16 13.03 -15.30 -3.33
CA ILE A 16 12.87 -13.85 -3.19
C ILE A 16 11.47 -13.53 -2.68
N THR A 17 10.43 -14.14 -3.25
CA THR A 17 9.05 -13.99 -2.77
C THR A 17 8.91 -14.39 -1.30
N ALA A 18 9.46 -15.55 -0.90
CA ALA A 18 9.43 -16.00 0.49
C ALA A 18 10.22 -15.08 1.43
N ALA A 19 11.36 -14.53 0.98
CA ALA A 19 12.11 -13.57 1.78
C ALA A 19 11.35 -12.25 1.96
N ILE A 20 10.66 -11.76 0.92
CA ILE A 20 9.80 -10.57 1.01
C ILE A 20 8.67 -10.81 2.03
N ASP A 21 8.00 -11.96 1.96
CA ASP A 21 6.95 -12.34 2.93
C ASP A 21 7.47 -12.39 4.37
N VAL A 22 8.62 -13.02 4.58
CA VAL A 22 9.23 -13.14 5.92
C VAL A 22 9.71 -11.80 6.45
N LEU A 23 10.28 -10.95 5.59
CA LEU A 23 10.81 -9.63 5.97
C LEU A 23 9.74 -8.53 5.97
N GLY A 24 8.51 -8.84 5.54
CA GLY A 24 7.41 -7.89 5.41
C GLY A 24 7.00 -7.21 6.73
N ASP A 25 7.42 -7.73 7.88
CA ASP A 25 7.21 -7.08 9.19
C ASP A 25 8.29 -6.03 9.54
N GLY A 26 9.20 -5.71 8.61
CA GLY A 26 10.25 -4.71 8.78
C GLY A 26 11.45 -5.12 9.61
N LYS A 27 11.43 -6.30 10.23
CA LYS A 27 12.51 -6.71 11.12
C LYS A 27 13.73 -7.20 10.33
N VAL A 28 14.90 -6.71 10.77
CA VAL A 28 16.20 -7.16 10.25
C VAL A 28 16.43 -8.62 10.64
N ARG A 29 16.80 -9.47 9.67
CA ARG A 29 17.04 -10.92 9.87
C ARG A 29 18.31 -11.41 9.20
N SER A 30 18.97 -12.40 9.79
CA SER A 30 20.03 -13.15 9.11
C SER A 30 19.42 -14.14 8.09
N ALA A 31 20.24 -14.67 7.17
CA ALA A 31 19.80 -15.70 6.23
C ALA A 31 19.26 -16.97 6.95
N ASP A 32 19.84 -17.32 8.11
CA ASP A 32 19.39 -18.43 8.94
C ASP A 32 17.99 -18.18 9.53
N GLN A 33 17.74 -16.96 10.02
CA GLN A 33 16.43 -16.56 10.55
C GLN A 33 15.36 -16.53 9.44
N ILE A 34 15.72 -16.04 8.25
CA ILE A 34 14.81 -16.03 7.10
C ILE A 34 14.45 -17.46 6.70
N LEU A 35 15.45 -18.35 6.60
CA LEU A 35 15.21 -19.74 6.26
C LEU A 35 14.30 -20.43 7.28
N ALA A 36 14.56 -20.25 8.58
CA ALA A 36 13.76 -20.85 9.63
C ALA A 36 12.28 -20.44 9.54
N ALA A 37 12.00 -19.13 9.41
CA ALA A 37 10.64 -18.61 9.25
C ALA A 37 9.99 -19.08 7.94
N ALA A 38 10.73 -19.12 6.84
CA ALA A 38 10.23 -19.58 5.55
C ALA A 38 9.87 -21.08 5.57
N LEU A 39 10.65 -21.91 6.28
CA LEU A 39 10.36 -23.33 6.46
C LEU A 39 9.14 -23.56 7.35
N GLU A 40 9.02 -22.81 8.44
CA GLU A 40 7.86 -22.85 9.35
C GLU A 40 6.55 -22.53 8.61
N ARG A 41 6.58 -21.53 7.73
CA ARG A 41 5.46 -21.11 6.88
C ARG A 41 5.30 -21.94 5.59
N GLN A 42 6.16 -22.94 5.36
CA GLN A 42 6.18 -23.77 4.15
C GLN A 42 6.32 -22.99 2.83
N LEU A 43 7.01 -21.85 2.87
CA LEU A 43 7.22 -20.98 1.70
C LEU A 43 8.36 -21.47 0.80
N VAL A 44 9.21 -22.36 1.32
CA VAL A 44 10.35 -22.94 0.59
C VAL A 44 10.46 -24.44 0.84
N PRO A 45 11.06 -25.22 -0.09
CA PRO A 45 11.25 -26.65 0.10
C PRO A 45 12.10 -26.97 1.35
N PRO A 46 11.86 -28.10 2.06
CA PRO A 46 12.66 -28.51 3.23
C PRO A 46 14.16 -28.69 2.97
N ALA A 47 14.56 -28.94 1.72
CA ALA A 47 15.96 -29.09 1.32
C ALA A 47 16.70 -27.73 1.16
N THR A 48 16.00 -26.60 1.32
CA THR A 48 16.59 -25.27 1.22
C THR A 48 17.59 -25.06 2.35
N ASN A 49 18.78 -24.56 2.02
CA ASN A 49 19.85 -24.31 2.99
C ASN A 49 20.23 -22.82 3.04
N LYS A 50 20.85 -22.42 4.14
CA LYS A 50 21.19 -21.00 4.40
C LYS A 50 22.09 -20.35 3.35
N ARG A 51 23.00 -21.14 2.77
CA ARG A 51 23.93 -20.66 1.74
C ARG A 51 23.17 -20.29 0.49
N TYR A 52 22.15 -21.08 0.12
CA TYR A 52 21.26 -20.78 -0.98
C TYR A 52 20.49 -19.48 -0.75
N VAL A 53 19.87 -19.32 0.44
CA VAL A 53 19.13 -18.09 0.81
C VAL A 53 20.03 -16.86 0.67
N TYR A 54 21.19 -16.87 1.32
CA TYR A 54 22.13 -15.74 1.29
C TYR A 54 22.55 -15.39 -0.15
N THR A 55 22.94 -16.40 -0.94
CA THR A 55 23.42 -16.20 -2.31
C THR A 55 22.32 -15.62 -3.20
N ALA A 56 21.10 -16.18 -3.11
CA ALA A 56 19.95 -15.69 -3.88
C ALA A 56 19.62 -14.22 -3.57
N LEU A 57 19.67 -13.81 -2.30
CA LEU A 57 19.40 -12.44 -1.89
C LEU A 57 20.45 -11.45 -2.42
N ILE A 58 21.75 -11.78 -2.33
CA ILE A 58 22.82 -10.91 -2.85
C ILE A 58 22.76 -10.80 -4.37
N GLU A 59 22.53 -11.90 -5.07
CA GLU A 59 22.36 -11.89 -6.53
C GLU A 59 21.15 -11.05 -6.94
N TYR A 60 20.04 -11.13 -6.20
CA TYR A 60 18.87 -10.30 -6.43
C TYR A 60 19.18 -8.80 -6.25
N ILE A 61 19.78 -8.41 -5.12
CA ILE A 61 20.14 -7.01 -4.85
C ILE A 61 21.04 -6.47 -5.96
N THR A 62 22.09 -7.21 -6.31
CA THR A 62 23.05 -6.81 -7.34
C THR A 62 22.37 -6.65 -8.70
N ARG A 63 21.44 -7.55 -9.05
CA ARG A 63 20.69 -7.50 -10.32
C ARG A 63 19.79 -6.27 -10.37
N GLN A 64 19.02 -6.00 -9.32
CA GLN A 64 18.12 -4.85 -9.27
C GLN A 64 18.90 -3.53 -9.37
N LEU A 65 20.01 -3.40 -8.64
CA LEU A 65 20.90 -2.25 -8.76
C LEU A 65 21.51 -2.11 -10.16
N GLY A 66 21.94 -3.22 -10.77
CA GLY A 66 22.45 -3.24 -12.14
C GLY A 66 21.42 -2.82 -13.19
N HIS A 67 20.13 -3.03 -12.91
CA HIS A 67 19.01 -2.58 -13.74
C HIS A 67 18.55 -1.14 -13.41
N GLY A 68 19.20 -0.46 -12.45
CA GLY A 68 18.82 0.88 -12.01
C GLY A 68 17.49 0.91 -11.24
N ARG A 69 17.11 -0.20 -10.61
CA ARG A 69 15.89 -0.33 -9.78
C ARG A 69 16.18 -0.24 -8.30
N LYS A 70 15.17 0.16 -7.52
CA LYS A 70 15.17 0.03 -6.06
C LYS A 70 15.01 -1.47 -5.71
N PRO A 71 16.02 -2.14 -5.12
CA PRO A 71 15.83 -3.51 -4.67
C PRO A 71 14.82 -3.53 -3.51
N ALA A 72 13.88 -4.49 -3.48
CA ALA A 72 12.91 -4.60 -2.39
C ALA A 72 13.56 -5.05 -1.06
N ILE A 73 14.72 -5.71 -1.13
CA ILE A 73 15.50 -6.19 0.01
C ILE A 73 16.85 -5.48 -0.03
N VAL A 74 17.39 -5.10 1.13
CA VAL A 74 18.76 -4.59 1.26
C VAL A 74 19.55 -5.36 2.30
N GLN A 75 20.87 -5.34 2.16
CA GLN A 75 21.80 -5.90 3.13
C GLN A 75 22.34 -4.80 4.05
N THR A 76 22.31 -5.04 5.36
CA THR A 76 22.89 -4.18 6.39
C THR A 76 24.41 -4.42 6.53
N PRO A 77 25.17 -3.50 7.16
CA PRO A 77 26.63 -3.66 7.33
C PRO A 77 27.06 -4.94 8.06
N ASP A 78 26.21 -5.49 8.94
CA ASP A 78 26.39 -6.74 9.67
C ASP A 78 25.94 -7.99 8.88
N ARG A 79 25.73 -7.84 7.56
CA ARG A 79 25.32 -8.91 6.63
C ARG A 79 23.95 -9.54 6.92
N ARG A 80 23.06 -8.79 7.55
CA ARG A 80 21.65 -9.15 7.71
C ARG A 80 20.83 -8.49 6.59
N PHE A 81 19.57 -8.88 6.48
CA PHE A 81 18.67 -8.43 5.43
C PHE A 81 17.42 -7.81 6.04
N ARG A 82 16.86 -6.83 5.35
CA ARG A 82 15.58 -6.18 5.65
C ARG A 82 14.91 -5.73 4.36
N ILE A 83 13.62 -5.44 4.42
CA ILE A 83 12.94 -4.70 3.35
C ILE A 83 13.61 -3.32 3.20
N ASN A 84 13.75 -2.85 1.97
CA ASN A 84 14.39 -1.58 1.61
C ASN A 84 13.48 -0.37 1.86
N GLU A 85 12.96 -0.31 3.07
CA GLU A 85 12.07 0.75 3.52
C GLU A 85 12.52 1.25 4.89
N PRO A 86 12.01 2.40 5.39
CA PRO A 86 12.28 2.84 6.74
C PRO A 86 11.88 1.75 7.76
N PRO A 87 12.73 1.47 8.77
CA PRO A 87 12.38 0.53 9.83
C PRO A 87 11.04 0.87 10.50
N ASP A 88 10.24 -0.15 10.75
CA ASP A 88 9.04 -0.05 11.59
C ASP A 88 9.39 -0.50 13.01
N ASP A 89 9.74 0.44 13.87
CA ASP A 89 9.94 0.18 15.29
C ASP A 89 8.65 0.37 16.10
N TRP A 90 7.51 0.63 15.44
CA TRP A 90 6.23 0.85 16.10
C TRP A 90 5.50 -0.47 16.30
N PRO A 91 5.15 -0.85 17.54
CA PRO A 91 4.41 -2.09 17.78
C PRO A 91 3.00 -2.00 17.19
N ASP A 92 2.45 -3.12 16.75
CA ASP A 92 1.04 -3.19 16.37
C ASP A 92 0.18 -3.11 17.64
N LEU A 93 -0.27 -1.90 18.00
CA LEU A 93 -1.13 -1.70 19.17
C LEU A 93 -2.53 -2.27 18.94
N ASP A 94 -3.02 -2.20 17.70
CA ASP A 94 -4.22 -2.89 17.25
C ASP A 94 -3.97 -3.64 15.94
N PRO A 95 -3.75 -4.96 15.98
CA PRO A 95 -3.58 -5.78 14.77
C PRO A 95 -4.78 -5.73 13.81
N GLN A 96 -5.99 -5.40 14.29
CA GLN A 96 -7.18 -5.30 13.45
C GLN A 96 -7.27 -3.94 12.73
N ALA A 97 -6.70 -2.88 13.30
CA ALA A 97 -6.71 -1.55 12.69
C ALA A 97 -5.95 -1.50 11.35
N HIS A 98 -4.97 -2.38 11.19
CA HIS A 98 -4.13 -2.48 9.98
C HIS A 98 -4.45 -3.68 9.11
N ALA A 99 -5.50 -4.44 9.46
CA ALA A 99 -5.93 -5.54 8.62
C ALA A 99 -6.30 -5.00 7.23
N GLN A 100 -5.74 -5.63 6.19
CA GLN A 100 -6.15 -5.30 4.84
C GLN A 100 -7.66 -5.50 4.71
N PRO A 101 -8.38 -4.57 4.05
CA PRO A 101 -9.79 -4.74 3.81
C PRO A 101 -10.01 -6.07 3.09
N ALA A 102 -11.04 -6.81 3.51
CA ALA A 102 -11.42 -8.01 2.80
C ALA A 102 -11.77 -7.63 1.36
N ILE A 103 -11.17 -8.32 0.40
CA ILE A 103 -11.46 -8.11 -1.02
C ILE A 103 -12.90 -8.54 -1.26
N ASP A 104 -13.76 -7.59 -1.63
CA ASP A 104 -15.16 -7.88 -1.94
C ASP A 104 -15.29 -8.56 -3.31
N ALA A 105 -16.45 -9.18 -3.54
CA ALA A 105 -16.68 -9.92 -4.78
C ALA A 105 -16.58 -9.05 -6.05
N PRO A 106 -17.08 -7.80 -6.08
CA PRO A 106 -16.85 -6.88 -7.20
C PRO A 106 -15.38 -6.60 -7.49
N THR A 107 -14.59 -6.33 -6.45
CA THR A 107 -13.14 -6.08 -6.57
C THR A 107 -12.43 -7.31 -7.12
N GLN A 108 -12.74 -8.50 -6.58
CA GLN A 108 -12.15 -9.75 -7.06
C GLN A 108 -12.51 -10.01 -8.52
N ALA A 109 -13.77 -9.83 -8.92
CA ALA A 109 -14.20 -9.99 -10.31
C ALA A 109 -13.48 -9.04 -11.27
N LEU A 110 -13.17 -7.82 -10.82
CA LEU A 110 -12.41 -6.85 -11.59
C LEU A 110 -10.93 -7.27 -11.74
N MET A 111 -10.30 -7.75 -10.67
CA MET A 111 -8.94 -8.29 -10.71
C MET A 111 -8.84 -9.49 -11.66
N ASP A 112 -9.79 -10.43 -11.59
CA ASP A 112 -9.84 -11.60 -12.46
C ASP A 112 -10.02 -11.20 -13.95
N ARG A 113 -10.84 -10.16 -14.21
CA ARG A 113 -11.05 -9.64 -15.55
C ARG A 113 -9.81 -8.95 -16.12
N LEU A 114 -9.06 -8.21 -15.30
CA LEU A 114 -7.77 -7.62 -15.72
C LEU A 114 -6.79 -8.72 -16.16
N ASP A 115 -6.66 -9.79 -15.37
CA ASP A 115 -5.79 -10.92 -15.71
C ASP A 115 -6.21 -11.58 -17.04
N ALA A 116 -7.50 -11.87 -17.18
CA ALA A 116 -8.04 -12.55 -18.36
C ALA A 116 -7.89 -11.72 -19.65
N THR A 117 -8.13 -10.41 -19.58
CA THR A 117 -8.11 -9.53 -20.75
C THR A 117 -6.70 -9.12 -21.15
N ALA A 118 -5.78 -8.91 -20.20
CA ALA A 118 -4.40 -8.54 -20.49
C ALA A 118 -3.64 -9.60 -21.30
N ALA A 119 -3.91 -10.89 -21.02
CA ALA A 119 -3.37 -12.01 -21.77
C ALA A 119 -4.21 -12.41 -23.01
N GLY A 120 -5.36 -11.76 -23.21
CA GLY A 120 -6.30 -12.01 -24.29
C GLY A 120 -5.85 -11.47 -25.65
N SER A 121 -6.70 -11.68 -26.65
CA SER A 121 -6.50 -11.17 -28.02
C SER A 121 -7.40 -9.99 -28.37
N ASP A 122 -8.13 -9.44 -27.39
CA ASP A 122 -9.04 -8.31 -27.55
C ASP A 122 -8.48 -7.10 -26.78
N PRO A 123 -7.74 -6.20 -27.44
CA PRO A 123 -7.18 -5.01 -26.80
C PRO A 123 -8.25 -4.11 -26.17
N ALA A 124 -9.38 -3.90 -26.86
CA ALA A 124 -10.45 -3.05 -26.37
C ALA A 124 -11.06 -3.58 -25.06
N ALA A 125 -11.17 -4.91 -24.91
CA ALA A 125 -11.62 -5.51 -23.65
C ALA A 125 -10.64 -5.23 -22.49
N PHE A 126 -9.33 -5.20 -22.75
CA PHE A 126 -8.33 -4.85 -21.74
C PHE A 126 -8.37 -3.36 -21.40
N GLU A 127 -8.46 -2.49 -22.41
CA GLU A 127 -8.60 -1.04 -22.23
C GLU A 127 -9.81 -0.68 -21.34
N LEU A 128 -10.96 -1.32 -21.59
CA LEU A 128 -12.15 -1.19 -20.77
C LEU A 128 -11.95 -1.69 -19.34
N ALA A 129 -11.31 -2.85 -19.17
CA ALA A 129 -11.02 -3.40 -17.84
C ALA A 129 -10.10 -2.47 -17.02
N VAL A 130 -9.11 -1.84 -17.65
CA VAL A 130 -8.23 -0.84 -17.04
C VAL A 130 -9.03 0.40 -16.65
N CYS A 131 -9.86 0.96 -17.55
CA CYS A 131 -10.69 2.13 -17.22
C CYS A 131 -11.63 1.84 -16.04
N ASP A 132 -12.26 0.68 -16.02
CA ASP A 132 -13.11 0.24 -14.91
C ASP A 132 -12.33 0.07 -13.60
N ALA A 133 -11.07 -0.38 -13.65
CA ALA A 133 -10.19 -0.45 -12.47
C ALA A 133 -9.87 0.94 -11.91
N PHE A 134 -9.55 1.91 -12.77
CA PHE A 134 -9.38 3.29 -12.34
C PHE A 134 -10.68 3.90 -11.80
N ALA A 135 -11.82 3.60 -12.42
CA ALA A 135 -13.13 4.03 -11.92
C ALA A 135 -13.42 3.45 -10.52
N HIS A 136 -13.13 2.16 -10.32
CA HIS A 136 -13.27 1.50 -9.03
C HIS A 136 -12.33 2.08 -7.96
N LEU A 137 -11.13 2.52 -8.34
CA LEU A 137 -10.20 3.25 -7.49
C LEU A 137 -10.60 4.72 -7.26
N GLY A 138 -11.77 5.16 -7.74
CA GLY A 138 -12.34 6.48 -7.47
C GLY A 138 -11.99 7.57 -8.48
N PHE A 139 -11.40 7.24 -9.63
CA PHE A 139 -11.22 8.19 -10.72
C PHE A 139 -12.51 8.32 -11.56
N ALA A 140 -12.71 9.46 -12.21
CA ALA A 140 -13.64 9.56 -13.33
C ALA A 140 -12.90 9.10 -14.61
N ALA A 141 -12.97 7.80 -14.91
CA ALA A 141 -12.30 7.19 -16.05
C ALA A 141 -13.18 7.13 -17.30
N THR A 142 -12.59 7.34 -18.47
CA THR A 142 -13.28 7.27 -19.77
C THR A 142 -12.42 6.50 -20.77
N HIS A 143 -13.01 5.45 -21.35
CA HIS A 143 -12.47 4.75 -22.51
C HIS A 143 -12.78 5.54 -23.79
N LEU A 144 -11.78 5.68 -24.67
CA LEU A 144 -11.91 6.36 -25.96
C LEU A 144 -11.66 5.39 -27.11
N GLY A 145 -10.51 4.70 -27.08
CA GLY A 145 -10.08 3.72 -28.08
C GLY A 145 -9.82 4.27 -29.49
N GLY A 146 -9.16 3.45 -30.31
CA GLY A 146 -8.95 3.67 -31.76
C GLY A 146 -7.68 4.45 -32.13
N ASP A 147 -7.28 4.37 -33.41
CA ASP A 147 -5.94 4.73 -33.91
C ASP A 147 -5.48 6.20 -33.77
N LYS A 148 -6.35 7.13 -33.32
CA LYS A 148 -6.07 8.58 -33.28
C LYS A 148 -6.43 9.23 -31.94
N ALA A 149 -6.64 8.39 -30.95
CA ALA A 149 -6.95 8.75 -29.58
C ALA A 149 -6.06 7.89 -28.66
N PRO A 150 -5.83 8.33 -27.43
CA PRO A 150 -5.36 7.45 -26.36
C PRO A 150 -6.42 6.38 -26.09
N ASP A 151 -6.04 5.26 -25.50
CA ASP A 151 -6.99 4.22 -25.11
C ASP A 151 -8.02 4.74 -24.10
N GLY A 152 -7.58 5.59 -23.16
CA GLY A 152 -8.48 6.27 -22.24
C GLY A 152 -7.80 7.38 -21.43
N TYR A 153 -8.55 7.95 -20.50
CA TYR A 153 -8.02 8.85 -19.47
C TYR A 153 -8.76 8.66 -18.15
N ALA A 154 -8.13 9.07 -17.05
CA ALA A 154 -8.68 9.03 -15.71
C ALA A 154 -8.48 10.37 -14.99
N ASP A 155 -9.59 10.97 -14.54
CA ASP A 155 -9.60 12.23 -13.80
C ASP A 155 -9.73 12.01 -12.30
N ALA A 156 -8.77 12.53 -11.53
CA ALA A 156 -8.86 12.60 -10.07
C ALA A 156 -9.66 13.86 -9.68
N GLN A 157 -10.91 13.69 -9.23
CA GLN A 157 -11.81 14.81 -8.88
C GLN A 157 -11.55 15.36 -7.46
N LEU A 158 -10.33 15.85 -7.21
CA LEU A 158 -9.85 16.29 -5.89
C LEU A 158 -9.85 17.82 -5.71
N GLY A 159 -10.71 18.54 -6.44
CA GLY A 159 -10.75 20.00 -6.44
C GLY A 159 -9.44 20.61 -6.93
N VAL A 160 -8.81 21.47 -6.13
CA VAL A 160 -7.51 22.10 -6.47
C VAL A 160 -6.34 21.11 -6.54
N LEU A 161 -6.51 19.92 -5.96
CA LEU A 161 -5.56 18.81 -6.06
C LEU A 161 -5.91 17.86 -7.20
N GLY A 162 -6.89 18.20 -8.04
CA GLY A 162 -7.25 17.38 -9.19
C GLY A 162 -6.09 17.23 -10.18
N TYR A 163 -6.12 16.13 -10.91
CA TYR A 163 -5.16 15.84 -11.98
C TYR A 163 -5.74 14.83 -12.97
N ARG A 164 -5.20 14.80 -14.19
CA ARG A 164 -5.57 13.86 -15.24
C ARG A 164 -4.42 12.95 -15.62
N VAL A 165 -4.73 11.66 -15.81
CA VAL A 165 -3.80 10.64 -16.30
C VAL A 165 -4.27 10.15 -17.66
N MET A 166 -3.38 10.18 -18.66
CA MET A 166 -3.61 9.47 -19.93
C MET A 166 -3.28 8.00 -19.77
N LEU A 167 -4.13 7.12 -20.33
CA LEU A 167 -3.96 5.68 -20.27
C LEU A 167 -3.66 5.14 -21.67
N GLU A 168 -2.59 4.36 -21.77
CA GLU A 168 -2.21 3.56 -22.93
C GLU A 168 -2.06 2.12 -22.47
N CYS A 169 -2.71 1.17 -23.13
CA CYS A 169 -2.81 -0.23 -22.74
C CYS A 169 -2.10 -1.12 -23.77
N LYS A 170 -1.35 -2.12 -23.28
CA LYS A 170 -0.68 -3.11 -24.13
C LYS A 170 -1.02 -4.52 -23.65
N THR A 171 -1.68 -5.29 -24.52
CA THR A 171 -1.94 -6.71 -24.27
C THR A 171 -0.71 -7.57 -24.58
N GLY A 172 -0.63 -8.73 -23.95
CA GLY A 172 0.43 -9.71 -24.18
C GLY A 172 0.27 -10.95 -23.30
N LYS A 173 0.58 -12.14 -23.83
CA LYS A 173 0.52 -13.42 -23.09
C LYS A 173 1.59 -13.56 -21.99
N GLY A 174 2.27 -12.48 -21.63
CA GLY A 174 3.48 -12.44 -20.82
C GLY A 174 4.09 -11.05 -20.87
N ILE A 175 5.42 -10.98 -20.97
CA ILE A 175 6.12 -9.70 -21.09
C ILE A 175 5.70 -8.97 -22.39
N VAL A 176 5.31 -7.70 -22.25
CA VAL A 176 5.02 -6.81 -23.37
C VAL A 176 6.32 -6.46 -24.10
N ASN A 177 6.45 -6.95 -25.33
CA ASN A 177 7.62 -6.73 -26.19
C ASN A 177 7.53 -5.44 -27.00
N ASN A 178 6.33 -5.05 -27.43
CA ASN A 178 6.10 -3.79 -28.15
C ASN A 178 5.43 -2.77 -27.22
N ARG A 179 6.25 -1.99 -26.52
CA ARG A 179 5.81 -1.09 -25.44
C ARG A 179 5.33 0.24 -25.97
N ASP A 180 6.01 0.75 -27.00
CA ASP A 180 5.75 2.05 -27.63
C ASP A 180 5.51 3.17 -26.61
N VAL A 181 6.50 3.37 -25.72
CA VAL A 181 6.44 4.40 -24.67
C VAL A 181 6.17 5.80 -25.23
N PRO A 182 6.72 6.23 -26.39
CA PRO A 182 6.39 7.52 -26.96
C PRO A 182 4.89 7.70 -27.28
N GLU A 183 4.20 6.64 -27.73
CA GLU A 183 2.76 6.71 -28.03
C GLU A 183 1.94 7.04 -26.77
N ALA A 184 2.30 6.48 -25.61
CA ALA A 184 1.63 6.79 -24.33
C ALA A 184 1.72 8.27 -23.92
N ALA A 185 2.77 8.99 -24.36
CA ALA A 185 2.97 10.41 -24.07
C ALA A 185 2.38 11.34 -25.14
N LYS A 186 2.15 10.84 -26.36
CA LYS A 186 1.80 11.63 -27.55
C LYS A 186 0.56 12.51 -27.39
N TYR A 187 -0.43 12.05 -26.63
CA TYR A 187 -1.70 12.75 -26.46
C TYR A 187 -1.77 13.62 -25.20
N LYS A 188 -0.69 13.67 -24.39
CA LYS A 188 -0.65 14.40 -23.11
C LYS A 188 -1.11 15.85 -23.25
N ASP A 189 -0.47 16.61 -24.14
CA ASP A 189 -0.75 18.04 -24.33
C ASP A 189 -2.15 18.28 -24.90
N ARG A 190 -2.59 17.43 -25.85
CA ARG A 190 -3.90 17.53 -26.50
C ARG A 190 -5.06 17.34 -25.52
N TYR A 191 -4.88 16.50 -24.52
CA TYR A 191 -5.91 16.17 -23.52
C TYR A 191 -5.69 16.89 -22.17
N HIS A 192 -4.69 17.78 -22.09
CA HIS A 192 -4.31 18.51 -20.89
C HIS A 192 -4.04 17.59 -19.68
N ALA A 193 -3.35 16.49 -19.91
CA ALA A 193 -3.04 15.55 -18.85
C ALA A 193 -1.77 15.94 -18.09
N ASP A 194 -1.79 15.72 -16.78
CA ASP A 194 -0.64 15.92 -15.91
C ASP A 194 0.35 14.74 -16.02
N TYR A 195 -0.20 13.54 -16.22
CA TYR A 195 0.57 12.29 -16.25
C TYR A 195 0.17 11.37 -17.41
N CYS A 196 1.05 10.42 -17.71
CA CYS A 196 0.83 9.36 -18.67
C CYS A 196 1.16 8.01 -18.02
N ALA A 197 0.28 7.03 -18.20
CA ALA A 197 0.45 5.67 -17.71
C ALA A 197 0.39 4.70 -18.89
N LEU A 198 1.41 3.85 -18.98
CA LEU A 198 1.48 2.71 -19.89
C LEU A 198 1.15 1.45 -19.08
N VAL A 199 0.00 0.83 -19.35
CA VAL A 199 -0.55 -0.30 -18.61
C VAL A 199 -0.42 -1.58 -19.43
N GLY A 200 0.08 -2.66 -18.84
CA GLY A 200 0.23 -3.92 -19.57
C GLY A 200 0.24 -5.13 -18.65
N HIS A 201 0.28 -6.33 -19.22
CA HIS A 201 0.34 -7.55 -18.41
C HIS A 201 1.60 -7.59 -17.54
N ALA A 202 2.77 -7.47 -18.17
CA ALA A 202 4.07 -7.35 -17.50
C ALA A 202 5.07 -6.64 -18.41
N TYR A 203 6.12 -6.04 -17.83
CA TYR A 203 7.24 -5.44 -18.57
C TYR A 203 8.56 -6.11 -18.16
N SER A 204 9.56 -6.10 -19.05
CA SER A 204 10.90 -6.50 -18.60
C SER A 204 11.55 -5.39 -17.79
N GLU A 205 12.38 -5.80 -16.85
CA GLU A 205 13.05 -4.92 -15.91
C GLU A 205 14.39 -4.40 -16.48
N ASP A 206 14.50 -4.20 -17.78
CA ASP A 206 15.74 -3.73 -18.40
C ASP A 206 15.92 -2.21 -18.26
N ILE A 207 17.18 -1.77 -18.31
CA ILE A 207 17.55 -0.37 -18.12
C ILE A 207 17.10 0.54 -19.27
N GLU A 208 16.94 -0.02 -20.48
CA GLU A 208 16.53 0.72 -21.67
C GLU A 208 15.10 1.23 -21.51
N LEU A 209 14.18 0.34 -21.07
CA LEU A 209 12.82 0.73 -20.72
C LEU A 209 12.76 1.82 -19.66
N GLN A 210 13.53 1.67 -18.58
CA GLN A 210 13.54 2.65 -17.50
C GLN A 210 14.02 4.02 -17.99
N SER A 211 15.01 4.04 -18.89
CA SER A 211 15.48 5.27 -19.52
C SER A 211 14.41 5.88 -20.42
N GLU A 212 13.70 5.05 -21.19
CA GLU A 212 12.65 5.50 -22.11
C GLU A 212 11.45 6.08 -21.35
N LEU A 213 10.95 5.41 -20.30
CA LEU A 213 9.88 5.88 -19.43
C LEU A 213 10.18 7.26 -18.84
N ARG A 214 11.41 7.47 -18.33
CA ARG A 214 11.85 8.78 -17.83
C ARG A 214 11.94 9.84 -18.92
N THR A 215 12.46 9.47 -20.10
CA THR A 215 12.62 10.39 -21.23
C THR A 215 11.28 10.95 -21.71
N HIS A 216 10.24 10.10 -21.73
CA HIS A 216 8.91 10.48 -22.19
C HIS A 216 7.95 10.90 -21.07
N GLY A 217 8.38 10.86 -19.79
CA GLY A 217 7.53 11.23 -18.66
C GLY A 217 6.35 10.27 -18.44
N VAL A 218 6.56 8.98 -18.71
CA VAL A 218 5.54 7.91 -18.65
C VAL A 218 5.81 7.00 -17.46
N THR A 219 4.74 6.55 -16.80
CA THR A 219 4.81 5.54 -15.76
C THR A 219 4.32 4.20 -16.29
N ALA A 220 5.07 3.12 -16.11
CA ALA A 220 4.62 1.77 -16.45
C ALA A 220 3.89 1.13 -15.26
N PHE A 221 2.66 0.64 -15.51
CA PHE A 221 1.87 -0.16 -14.58
C PHE A 221 1.66 -1.56 -15.14
N THR A 222 1.86 -2.57 -14.31
CA THR A 222 1.46 -3.94 -14.61
C THR A 222 0.03 -4.23 -14.15
N VAL A 223 -0.54 -5.35 -14.59
CA VAL A 223 -1.81 -5.83 -14.03
C VAL A 223 -1.68 -6.12 -12.54
N ASP A 224 -0.55 -6.69 -12.10
CA ASP A 224 -0.30 -6.96 -10.68
C ASP A 224 -0.25 -5.67 -9.85
N ASP A 225 0.32 -4.58 -10.40
CA ASP A 225 0.31 -3.26 -9.76
C ASP A 225 -1.12 -2.76 -9.51
N LEU A 226 -1.99 -2.84 -10.53
CA LEU A 226 -3.40 -2.44 -10.38
C LEU A 226 -4.16 -3.34 -9.41
N ARG A 227 -3.87 -4.65 -9.41
CA ARG A 227 -4.44 -5.61 -8.45
C ARG A 227 -4.04 -5.27 -7.03
N SER A 228 -2.76 -4.97 -6.77
CA SER A 228 -2.30 -4.53 -5.45
C SER A 228 -3.00 -3.27 -4.98
N LEU A 229 -3.21 -2.30 -5.88
CA LEU A 229 -3.93 -1.06 -5.56
C LEU A 229 -5.42 -1.30 -5.26
N LEU A 230 -6.08 -2.19 -6.02
CA LEU A 230 -7.47 -2.60 -5.78
C LEU A 230 -7.61 -3.34 -4.44
N ALA A 231 -6.77 -4.33 -4.18
CA ALA A 231 -6.77 -5.09 -2.92
C ALA A 231 -6.50 -4.19 -1.71
N ALA A 232 -5.66 -3.17 -1.88
CA ALA A 232 -5.37 -2.19 -0.83
C ALA A 232 -6.40 -1.04 -0.75
N ALA A 233 -7.50 -1.10 -1.51
CA ALA A 233 -8.51 -0.04 -1.61
C ALA A 233 -7.85 1.37 -1.74
N SER A 234 -6.95 1.51 -2.72
CA SER A 234 -6.30 2.79 -2.99
C SER A 234 -7.28 3.83 -3.53
N ASN A 235 -6.84 5.09 -3.60
CA ASN A 235 -7.65 6.20 -4.07
C ASN A 235 -6.80 7.22 -4.85
N PRO A 236 -7.42 8.16 -5.59
CA PRO A 236 -6.68 9.05 -6.47
C PRO A 236 -5.71 9.97 -5.72
N HIS A 237 -6.01 10.34 -4.47
CA HIS A 237 -5.10 11.15 -3.68
C HIS A 237 -3.81 10.40 -3.35
N ALA A 238 -3.94 9.17 -2.84
CA ALA A 238 -2.80 8.30 -2.52
C ALA A 238 -1.99 7.91 -3.77
N MET A 239 -2.67 7.77 -4.91
CA MET A 239 -2.04 7.33 -6.16
C MET A 239 -1.26 8.43 -6.90
N ARG A 240 -1.39 9.70 -6.52
CA ARG A 240 -0.80 10.82 -7.29
C ARG A 240 0.71 10.66 -7.50
N ALA A 241 1.44 10.26 -6.45
CA ALA A 241 2.89 10.08 -6.52
C ALA A 241 3.30 8.87 -7.38
N LEU A 242 2.40 7.90 -7.57
CA LEU A 242 2.66 6.71 -8.36
C LEU A 242 2.82 7.01 -9.85
N PHE A 243 2.31 8.15 -10.32
CA PHE A 243 2.40 8.56 -11.73
C PHE A 243 3.68 9.35 -12.07
N ALA A 244 4.66 9.36 -11.17
CA ALA A 244 6.00 9.81 -11.50
C ALA A 244 6.66 8.85 -12.50
N SER A 245 7.32 9.39 -13.53
CA SER A 245 7.89 8.60 -14.62
C SER A 245 8.81 7.49 -14.15
N GLY A 246 8.66 6.29 -14.68
CA GLY A 246 9.39 5.08 -14.27
C GLY A 246 8.47 3.89 -14.07
N SER A 247 8.90 2.92 -13.26
CA SER A 247 8.07 1.76 -12.87
C SER A 247 7.17 2.11 -11.69
N ALA A 248 5.86 1.91 -11.82
CA ALA A 248 4.91 2.13 -10.72
C ALA A 248 5.19 1.20 -9.53
N ALA A 249 5.68 -0.02 -9.78
CA ALA A 249 5.91 -1.04 -8.75
C ALA A 249 6.76 -0.53 -7.58
N ASP A 250 7.78 0.30 -7.85
CA ASP A 250 8.66 0.84 -6.81
C ASP A 250 7.86 1.80 -5.90
N ALA A 251 7.09 2.73 -6.49
CA ALA A 251 6.27 3.67 -5.73
C ALA A 251 5.07 3.01 -5.02
N ILE A 252 4.53 1.92 -5.60
CA ILE A 252 3.47 1.12 -4.99
C ILE A 252 4.00 0.39 -3.76
N ALA A 253 5.20 -0.18 -3.83
CA ALA A 253 5.84 -0.79 -2.67
C ALA A 253 5.97 0.22 -1.52
N ASP A 254 6.43 1.44 -1.81
CA ASP A 254 6.55 2.53 -0.83
C ASP A 254 5.18 2.92 -0.24
N LEU A 255 4.14 3.00 -1.08
CA LEU A 255 2.78 3.30 -0.65
C LEU A 255 2.22 2.22 0.29
N LEU A 256 2.35 0.95 -0.09
CA LEU A 256 1.88 -0.18 0.70
C LEU A 256 2.67 -0.29 2.01
N TRP A 257 3.98 -0.04 1.97
CA TRP A 257 4.81 0.05 3.15
C TRP A 257 4.34 1.16 4.09
N ASN A 258 4.17 2.38 3.59
CA ASN A 258 3.74 3.51 4.41
C ASN A 258 2.35 3.30 5.03
N ARG A 259 1.47 2.52 4.38
CA ARG A 259 0.18 2.12 4.95
C ARG A 259 0.35 1.13 6.10
N ALA A 260 1.18 0.10 5.91
CA ALA A 260 1.37 -0.96 6.89
C ALA A 260 2.32 -0.58 8.05
N HIS A 261 3.22 0.38 7.83
CA HIS A 261 4.37 0.64 8.70
C HIS A 261 4.66 2.13 8.92
N GLY A 262 3.99 3.02 8.19
CA GLY A 262 4.30 4.43 8.14
C GLY A 262 3.41 5.30 9.03
N VAL A 263 3.25 6.56 8.62
CA VAL A 263 2.47 7.55 9.37
C VAL A 263 1.01 7.10 9.50
N SER A 264 0.45 6.49 8.46
CA SER A 264 -0.96 6.05 8.47
C SER A 264 -1.21 4.99 9.54
N LYS A 265 -0.33 3.98 9.67
CA LYS A 265 -0.39 3.01 10.76
C LYS A 265 -0.31 3.70 12.11
N ARG A 266 0.69 4.56 12.32
CA ARG A 266 0.88 5.25 13.61
C ARG A 266 -0.35 6.05 14.02
N VAL A 267 -0.91 6.85 13.10
CA VAL A 267 -2.11 7.64 13.36
C VAL A 267 -3.30 6.75 13.70
N ALA A 268 -3.47 5.61 13.00
CA ALA A 268 -4.54 4.66 13.28
C ALA A 268 -4.37 3.98 14.66
N ASP A 269 -3.16 3.54 15.01
CA ASP A 269 -2.84 2.97 16.34
C ASP A 269 -3.08 3.99 17.46
N VAL A 270 -2.58 5.21 17.28
CA VAL A 270 -2.79 6.33 18.22
C VAL A 270 -4.28 6.61 18.38
N ALA A 271 -5.02 6.73 17.29
CA ALA A 271 -6.46 7.00 17.33
C ALA A 271 -7.24 5.88 18.02
N ALA A 272 -6.93 4.61 17.73
CA ALA A 272 -7.54 3.46 18.38
C ALA A 272 -7.29 3.48 19.89
N TYR A 273 -6.05 3.73 20.31
CA TYR A 273 -5.68 3.74 21.72
C TYR A 273 -6.30 4.94 22.46
N VAL A 274 -6.22 6.13 21.88
CA VAL A 274 -6.85 7.36 22.38
C VAL A 274 -8.36 7.16 22.57
N ARG A 275 -9.02 6.55 21.60
CA ARG A 275 -10.46 6.26 21.68
C ARG A 275 -10.75 5.27 22.80
N GLN A 276 -10.03 4.15 22.88
CA GLN A 276 -10.29 3.12 23.89
C GLN A 276 -9.99 3.63 25.30
N GLY A 277 -8.78 4.17 25.53
CA GLY A 277 -8.33 4.66 26.83
C GLY A 277 -9.07 5.92 27.27
N GLY A 278 -9.32 6.85 26.34
CA GLY A 278 -10.11 8.06 26.59
C GLY A 278 -11.54 7.73 27.00
N TRP A 279 -12.21 6.83 26.25
CA TRP A 279 -13.56 6.37 26.60
C TRP A 279 -13.60 5.68 27.97
N ALA A 280 -12.65 4.78 28.25
CA ALA A 280 -12.57 4.11 29.54
C ALA A 280 -12.41 5.11 30.71
N ALA A 281 -11.53 6.10 30.56
CA ALA A 281 -11.34 7.16 31.55
C ALA A 281 -12.62 7.99 31.75
N GLN A 282 -13.32 8.34 30.67
CA GLN A 282 -14.60 9.04 30.72
C GLN A 282 -15.69 8.25 31.44
N VAL A 283 -15.82 6.95 31.15
CA VAL A 283 -16.80 6.06 31.80
C VAL A 283 -16.50 5.91 33.29
N THR A 284 -15.24 5.65 33.67
CA THR A 284 -14.86 5.48 35.08
C THR A 284 -15.13 6.74 35.88
N ALA A 285 -14.68 7.91 35.41
CA ALA A 285 -14.91 9.17 36.11
C ALA A 285 -16.40 9.53 36.19
N ALA A 286 -17.18 9.22 35.14
CA ALA A 286 -18.62 9.41 35.15
C ALA A 286 -19.35 8.47 36.12
N ALA A 287 -18.85 7.26 36.33
CA ALA A 287 -19.42 6.31 37.28
C ALA A 287 -19.19 6.75 38.74
N GLU A 288 -18.03 7.34 39.04
CA GLU A 288 -17.67 7.80 40.38
C GLU A 288 -18.29 9.15 40.74
N GLY A 289 -18.33 10.10 39.79
CA GLY A 289 -18.72 11.48 40.04
C GLY A 289 -19.90 11.99 39.20
N GLY A 290 -20.50 11.17 38.35
CA GLY A 290 -21.49 11.61 37.37
C GLY A 290 -20.87 12.26 36.13
N ARG A 291 -21.69 12.49 35.09
CA ARG A 291 -21.24 12.90 33.74
C ARG A 291 -20.37 14.16 33.70
N ALA A 292 -20.59 15.10 34.63
CA ALA A 292 -19.81 16.34 34.69
C ALA A 292 -18.33 16.11 35.07
N ASN A 293 -18.00 14.94 35.62
CA ASN A 293 -16.63 14.55 35.97
C ASN A 293 -15.91 13.77 34.87
N ALA A 294 -16.56 13.47 33.73
CA ALA A 294 -15.89 12.84 32.61
C ALA A 294 -14.79 13.77 32.06
N PRO A 295 -13.51 13.35 32.03
CA PRO A 295 -12.43 14.20 31.53
C PRO A 295 -12.59 14.52 30.05
N ARG A 296 -12.14 15.72 29.68
CA ARG A 296 -11.76 16.05 28.31
C ARG A 296 -10.34 15.56 28.08
N LEU A 297 -10.04 15.07 26.89
CA LEU A 297 -8.71 14.58 26.56
C LEU A 297 -7.93 15.66 25.80
N SER A 298 -6.93 16.26 26.46
CA SER A 298 -5.97 17.16 25.81
C SER A 298 -4.90 16.39 25.04
N GLU A 299 -4.15 17.09 24.17
CA GLU A 299 -3.00 16.50 23.48
C GLU A 299 -2.01 15.86 24.47
N ASP A 300 -1.64 16.58 25.55
CA ASP A 300 -0.65 16.09 26.52
C ASP A 300 -1.14 14.84 27.28
N ALA A 301 -2.43 14.78 27.62
CA ALA A 301 -3.01 13.60 28.26
C ALA A 301 -3.04 12.40 27.31
N ALA A 302 -3.35 12.63 26.03
CA ALA A 302 -3.29 11.59 25.01
C ALA A 302 -1.85 11.10 24.77
N MET A 303 -0.85 12.01 24.73
CA MET A 303 0.56 11.63 24.59
C MET A 303 1.00 10.69 25.72
N LEU A 304 0.75 11.06 26.98
CA LEU A 304 1.12 10.23 28.13
C LEU A 304 0.46 8.84 28.09
N MET A 305 -0.80 8.78 27.68
CA MET A 305 -1.56 7.55 27.56
C MET A 305 -0.99 6.62 26.48
N VAL A 306 -0.66 7.18 25.31
CA VAL A 306 -0.10 6.42 24.19
C VAL A 306 1.34 5.98 24.47
N ASP A 307 2.16 6.83 25.06
CA ASP A 307 3.55 6.49 25.42
C ASP A 307 3.60 5.34 26.43
N GLU A 308 2.68 5.32 27.39
CA GLU A 308 2.54 4.21 28.32
C GLU A 308 2.19 2.90 27.59
N ALA A 309 1.26 2.96 26.63
CA ALA A 309 0.88 1.82 25.81
C ALA A 309 2.06 1.27 25.01
N LEU A 310 2.80 2.16 24.35
CA LEU A 310 3.97 1.83 23.55
C LEU A 310 5.04 1.16 24.41
N ARG A 311 5.30 1.71 25.60
CA ARG A 311 6.25 1.14 26.56
C ARG A 311 5.84 -0.25 27.03
N LEU A 312 4.55 -0.46 27.33
CA LEU A 312 4.02 -1.79 27.70
C LEU A 312 4.10 -2.79 26.54
N ALA A 313 3.97 -2.32 25.31
CA ALA A 313 4.17 -3.11 24.09
C ALA A 313 5.64 -3.33 23.72
N GLY A 314 6.59 -2.80 24.51
CA GLY A 314 8.03 -2.96 24.29
C GLY A 314 8.62 -2.05 23.22
N SER A 315 7.90 -1.00 22.80
CA SER A 315 8.43 0.05 21.94
C SER A 315 9.56 0.81 22.63
N ALA A 316 10.61 1.12 21.87
CA ALA A 316 11.64 2.08 22.29
C ALA A 316 11.31 3.52 21.87
N GLN A 317 10.24 3.71 21.08
CA GLN A 317 9.79 5.01 20.57
C GLN A 317 8.59 5.53 21.37
N ALA A 318 8.49 6.87 21.43
CA ALA A 318 7.34 7.60 21.96
C ALA A 318 6.53 8.21 20.80
N CYS A 319 5.26 8.50 21.04
CA CYS A 319 4.46 9.25 20.09
C CYS A 319 4.88 10.71 20.03
N THR A 320 4.72 11.34 18.87
CA THR A 320 4.93 12.78 18.73
C THR A 320 3.61 13.52 18.94
N ARG A 321 3.70 14.82 19.23
CA ARG A 321 2.53 15.69 19.29
C ARG A 321 1.77 15.74 17.96
N ASP A 322 2.49 15.66 16.84
CA ASP A 322 1.87 15.66 15.52
C ASP A 322 1.09 14.36 15.26
N ASP A 323 1.56 13.20 15.75
CA ASP A 323 0.79 11.96 15.69
C ASP A 323 -0.55 12.09 16.46
N ILE A 324 -0.53 12.73 17.65
CA ILE A 324 -1.74 12.98 18.44
C ILE A 324 -2.70 13.92 17.70
N ARG A 325 -2.20 15.00 17.09
CA ARG A 325 -3.03 15.95 16.34
C ARG A 325 -3.72 15.29 15.17
N LEU A 326 -2.97 14.54 14.37
CA LEU A 326 -3.53 13.79 13.24
C LEU A 326 -4.57 12.76 13.71
N ALA A 327 -4.34 12.10 14.85
CA ALA A 327 -5.31 11.20 15.44
C ALA A 327 -6.57 11.93 15.93
N PHE A 328 -6.45 13.11 16.53
CA PHE A 328 -7.60 13.91 16.95
C PHE A 328 -8.42 14.39 15.74
N GLU A 329 -7.76 14.88 14.69
CA GLU A 329 -8.41 15.23 13.42
C GLU A 329 -9.13 14.02 12.81
N TYR A 330 -8.51 12.85 12.83
CA TYR A 330 -9.12 11.61 12.36
C TYR A 330 -10.36 11.24 13.20
N LEU A 331 -10.27 11.26 14.53
CA LEU A 331 -11.37 10.88 15.42
C LEU A 331 -12.55 11.85 15.39
N THR A 332 -12.28 13.13 15.14
CA THR A 332 -13.30 14.19 15.07
C THR A 332 -13.85 14.41 13.65
N ASN A 333 -13.31 13.69 12.66
CA ASN A 333 -13.83 13.73 11.30
C ASN A 333 -15.30 13.28 11.27
N PRO A 334 -16.21 13.99 10.59
CA PRO A 334 -17.62 13.60 10.52
C PRO A 334 -17.87 12.19 9.96
N LEU A 335 -16.96 11.64 9.15
CA LEU A 335 -17.05 10.30 8.60
C LEU A 335 -16.70 9.20 9.62
N THR A 336 -15.87 9.51 10.63
CA THR A 336 -15.55 8.58 11.71
C THR A 336 -16.47 8.78 12.90
N GLY A 337 -16.78 10.04 13.24
CA GLY A 337 -17.72 10.42 14.30
C GLY A 337 -17.36 9.83 15.67
N ALA A 338 -16.08 9.57 15.92
CA ALA A 338 -15.63 8.86 17.12
C ALA A 338 -15.41 9.80 18.31
N ALA A 339 -15.20 11.08 18.04
CA ALA A 339 -15.01 12.12 19.04
C ALA A 339 -15.58 13.46 18.53
N VAL A 340 -15.68 14.43 19.43
CA VAL A 340 -15.97 15.84 19.10
C VAL A 340 -14.95 16.75 19.76
N TRP A 341 -14.63 17.86 19.10
CA TRP A 341 -13.87 18.94 19.72
C TRP A 341 -14.68 19.53 20.88
N ALA A 342 -14.04 19.69 22.04
CA ALA A 342 -14.70 20.27 23.21
C ALA A 342 -14.83 21.80 23.13
N GLU A 343 -13.96 22.43 22.35
CA GLU A 343 -13.75 23.88 22.26
C GLU A 343 -13.31 24.26 20.84
N ASP A 344 -13.59 25.50 20.42
CA ASP A 344 -13.23 26.03 19.10
C ASP A 344 -11.71 26.11 18.86
N THR A 345 -10.92 26.11 19.93
CA THR A 345 -9.45 26.12 19.87
C THR A 345 -8.87 24.76 19.49
N HIS A 346 -9.69 23.72 19.37
CA HIS A 346 -9.26 22.36 19.04
C HIS A 346 -8.12 21.83 19.95
N SER A 347 -8.19 22.19 21.24
CA SER A 347 -7.16 21.85 22.25
C SER A 347 -7.45 20.53 22.98
N SER A 348 -8.70 20.07 22.95
CA SER A 348 -9.13 18.82 23.58
C SER A 348 -10.36 18.23 22.90
N ILE A 349 -10.49 16.91 23.02
CA ILE A 349 -11.62 16.14 22.49
C ILE A 349 -12.42 15.45 23.60
N VAL A 350 -13.65 15.09 23.29
CA VAL A 350 -14.52 14.20 24.07
C VAL A 350 -14.79 12.98 23.21
N ILE A 351 -14.43 11.78 23.69
CA ILE A 351 -14.73 10.54 22.96
C ILE A 351 -16.21 10.25 23.07
N LEU A 352 -16.84 9.95 21.94
CA LEU A 352 -18.23 9.54 21.88
C LEU A 352 -18.36 8.04 22.16
N SER A 353 -19.53 7.63 22.64
CA SER A 353 -19.78 6.21 22.88
C SER A 353 -19.52 5.42 21.60
N PRO A 354 -18.74 4.31 21.65
CA PRO A 354 -18.68 3.39 20.54
C PRO A 354 -20.10 2.98 20.16
N ALA A 355 -20.42 2.97 18.87
CA ALA A 355 -21.65 2.35 18.42
C ALA A 355 -21.67 0.89 18.94
N PRO A 356 -22.81 0.39 19.45
CA PRO A 356 -22.90 -1.01 19.84
C PRO A 356 -22.51 -1.88 18.65
N ALA A 357 -21.57 -2.80 18.86
CA ALA A 357 -21.11 -3.72 17.83
C ALA A 357 -22.32 -4.52 17.31
N GLY A 358 -22.90 -4.10 16.18
CA GLY A 358 -24.11 -4.68 15.60
C GLY A 358 -25.19 -3.69 15.14
N GLY A 359 -25.07 -2.39 15.44
CA GLY A 359 -25.91 -1.37 14.83
C GLY A 359 -25.33 -0.96 13.48
N VAL A 360 -25.77 -1.58 12.39
CA VAL A 360 -25.53 -1.05 11.04
C VAL A 360 -26.28 0.29 10.98
N ALA A 361 -25.54 1.37 10.74
CA ALA A 361 -26.08 2.72 10.61
C ALA A 361 -26.91 2.89 9.33
#